data_AF-A0A2D6GLF6-F1
#
_entry.id   AF-A0A2D6GLF6-F1
#
_cell.length_a   1.000
_cell.length_b   1.000
_cell.length_c   1.000
_cell.angle_alpha   90.00
_cell.angle_beta   90.00
_cell.angle_gamma   90.00
#
_symmetry.space_group_name_H-M   'P 1'
#
loop_
_entity.id
_entity.type
_entity.pdbx_description
1 polymer ?
#
loop_
_entity_poly.entity_id
_entity_poly.type
_entity_poly.pdbx_seq_one_letter_code
_entity_poly.pdbx_strand_id
1 'polypeptide(L)'
;MSDTVFRALVVSKTDEKTYTREVTERKISDLPEGEVLVRVRYSSLNFKDGLSCIGNPGVTRNYPHTPGIDASGEVAESSDSRFKEGDSVIVTGYDLGMNTSGGFGQYLRVPADWVVPLPEGMTVKEAAIYGVAGFTAALSVDALQKHGVNPKDGEIVVTGSTGGVGSVSVALLSHLGYTVVASTGKKEEIEFLSGLGASEIISREEVNDESNKPLLRERWAGAVDTVGGTTL
;
A
#
# COMPACT_ATOMS: atom_id res chain seq x y z
N MET A 1 10.55 4.99 27.93
CA MET A 1 10.19 3.60 27.57
C MET A 1 11.35 2.84 26.89
N SER A 2 12.61 3.24 27.08
CA SER A 2 13.75 2.74 26.30
C SER A 2 14.01 1.23 26.43
N ASP A 3 13.83 0.66 27.62
CA ASP A 3 14.07 -0.76 27.90
C ASP A 3 12.89 -1.68 27.55
N THR A 4 11.79 -1.14 27.03
CA THR A 4 10.64 -1.95 26.63
C THR A 4 11.03 -2.88 25.49
N VAL A 5 10.85 -4.18 25.72
CA VAL A 5 11.06 -5.24 24.73
C VAL A 5 9.76 -5.49 23.96
N PHE A 6 9.88 -5.70 22.66
CA PHE A 6 8.76 -5.95 21.76
C PHE A 6 9.14 -6.91 20.63
N ARG A 7 8.16 -7.54 19.99
CA ARG A 7 8.40 -8.44 18.86
C ARG A 7 8.37 -7.70 17.53
N ALA A 8 9.25 -8.07 16.63
CA ALA A 8 9.26 -7.61 15.24
C ALA A 8 9.72 -8.72 14.28
N LEU A 9 9.23 -8.67 13.05
CA LEU A 9 9.85 -9.40 11.94
C LEU A 9 11.16 -8.70 11.59
N VAL A 10 12.27 -9.42 11.65
CA VAL A 10 13.59 -8.91 11.29
C VAL A 10 14.13 -9.68 10.11
N VAL A 11 14.59 -8.95 9.11
CA VAL A 11 15.29 -9.47 7.93
C VAL A 11 16.77 -9.19 8.11
N SER A 12 17.57 -10.24 8.04
CA SER A 12 19.04 -10.17 8.20
C SER A 12 19.72 -10.67 6.92
N LYS A 13 20.86 -10.06 6.58
CA LYS A 13 21.72 -10.51 5.49
C LYS A 13 22.83 -11.38 6.07
N THR A 14 22.84 -12.67 5.74
CA THR A 14 23.85 -13.61 6.26
C THR A 14 25.05 -13.73 5.33
N ASP A 15 24.85 -13.58 4.02
CA ASP A 15 25.87 -13.57 2.97
C ASP A 15 25.45 -12.58 1.85
N GLU A 16 26.28 -12.39 0.81
CA GLU A 16 26.04 -11.40 -0.26
C GLU A 16 24.63 -11.44 -0.89
N LYS A 17 23.99 -12.61 -0.94
CA LYS A 17 22.66 -12.82 -1.55
C LYS A 17 21.72 -13.70 -0.70
N THR A 18 22.08 -13.95 0.56
CA THR A 18 21.29 -14.81 1.44
C THR A 18 20.66 -13.97 2.53
N TYR A 19 19.33 -14.07 2.65
CA TYR A 19 18.53 -13.31 3.61
C TYR A 19 17.68 -14.26 4.46
N THR A 20 17.67 -14.04 5.76
CA THR A 20 16.81 -14.75 6.72
C THR A 20 15.70 -13.83 7.23
N ARG A 21 14.55 -14.40 7.62
CA ARG A 21 13.47 -13.67 8.28
C ARG A 21 13.07 -14.39 9.55
N GLU A 22 13.02 -13.66 10.65
CA GLU A 22 12.68 -14.21 11.96
C GLU A 22 11.84 -13.23 12.75
N VAL A 23 10.85 -13.73 13.49
CA VAL A 23 10.16 -12.94 14.51
C VAL A 23 11.02 -12.99 15.76
N THR A 24 11.62 -11.87 16.13
CA THR A 24 12.54 -11.78 17.26
C THR A 24 12.17 -10.63 18.20
N GLU A 25 12.75 -10.64 19.39
CA GLU A 25 12.63 -9.57 20.36
C GLU A 25 13.59 -8.43 20.05
N ARG A 26 13.09 -7.20 20.16
CA ARG A 26 13.83 -5.94 19.99
C ARG A 26 13.53 -5.01 21.14
N LYS A 27 14.41 -4.05 21.41
CA LYS A 27 14.16 -2.98 22.37
C LYS A 27 13.79 -1.69 21.66
N ILE A 28 12.99 -0.85 22.32
CA ILE A 28 12.70 0.50 21.83
C ILE A 28 13.98 1.31 21.66
N SER A 29 14.99 1.11 22.51
CA SER A 29 16.33 1.69 22.36
C SER A 29 17.06 1.34 21.07
N ASP A 30 16.63 0.28 20.37
CA ASP A 30 17.27 -0.17 19.12
C ASP A 30 16.58 0.40 17.87
N LEU A 31 15.49 1.15 18.03
CA LEU A 31 14.80 1.83 16.94
C LEU A 31 15.61 3.06 16.47
N PRO A 32 15.52 3.43 15.18
CA PRO A 32 16.18 4.64 14.68
C PRO A 32 15.64 5.90 15.38
N GLU A 33 16.43 6.98 15.37
CA GLU A 33 15.99 8.28 15.89
C GLU A 33 14.73 8.82 15.17
N GLY A 34 13.93 9.60 15.89
CA GLY A 34 12.70 10.22 15.37
C GLY A 34 11.83 10.79 16.49
N GLU A 35 10.93 11.72 16.15
CA GLU A 35 10.12 12.45 17.13
C GLU A 35 8.88 11.71 17.61
N VAL A 36 8.42 10.67 16.90
CA VAL A 36 7.19 9.96 17.23
C VAL A 36 7.44 8.47 17.35
N LEU A 37 7.20 7.92 18.53
CA LEU A 37 7.14 6.49 18.80
C LEU A 37 5.68 6.04 18.70
N VAL A 38 5.41 5.06 17.84
CA VAL A 38 4.05 4.53 17.63
C VAL A 38 4.00 3.08 18.11
N ARG A 39 3.01 2.77 18.95
CA ARG A 39 2.58 1.41 19.26
C ARG A 39 1.70 0.91 18.12
N VAL A 40 2.25 0.06 17.27
CA VAL A 40 1.58 -0.48 16.09
C VAL A 40 0.50 -1.45 16.52
N ARG A 41 -0.71 -1.27 15.98
CA ARG A 41 -1.86 -2.17 16.19
C ARG A 41 -2.11 -3.03 14.97
N TYR A 42 -2.00 -2.45 13.78
CA TYR A 42 -2.18 -3.13 12.51
C TYR A 42 -1.17 -2.63 11.47
N SER A 43 -0.86 -3.51 10.53
CA SER A 43 -0.05 -3.27 9.34
C SER A 43 -0.68 -4.05 8.18
N SER A 44 -0.21 -3.82 6.96
CA SER A 44 -0.66 -4.47 5.73
C SER A 44 0.52 -5.07 4.97
N LEU A 45 0.23 -5.97 4.04
CA LEU A 45 1.24 -6.62 3.22
C LEU A 45 1.13 -6.16 1.76
N ASN A 46 2.10 -5.37 1.32
CA ASN A 46 2.18 -4.87 -0.05
C ASN A 46 3.22 -5.66 -0.86
N PHE A 47 3.19 -5.50 -2.18
CA PHE A 47 4.20 -6.08 -3.07
C PHE A 47 5.64 -5.66 -2.69
N LYS A 48 5.80 -4.39 -2.31
CA LYS A 48 7.08 -3.82 -1.87
C LYS A 48 7.58 -4.44 -0.55
N ASP A 49 6.69 -4.86 0.36
CA ASP A 49 7.08 -5.58 1.57
C ASP A 49 7.65 -6.96 1.23
N GLY A 50 7.07 -7.65 0.24
CA GLY A 50 7.62 -8.89 -0.29
C GLY A 50 9.03 -8.70 -0.84
N LEU A 51 9.26 -7.65 -1.63
CA LEU A 51 10.58 -7.29 -2.16
C LEU A 51 11.59 -6.96 -1.05
N SER A 52 11.14 -6.23 -0.03
CA SER A 52 11.95 -5.88 1.16
C SER A 52 12.36 -7.15 1.93
N CYS A 53 11.41 -8.07 2.16
CA CYS A 53 11.65 -9.36 2.80
C CYS A 53 12.62 -10.27 2.04
N ILE A 54 12.64 -10.23 0.70
CA ILE A 54 13.58 -11.01 -0.12
C ILE A 54 14.93 -10.35 -0.36
N GLY A 55 15.12 -9.17 0.22
CA GLY A 55 16.35 -8.42 0.15
C GLY A 55 16.65 -7.85 -1.24
N ASN A 56 15.62 -7.38 -1.92
CA ASN A 56 15.76 -6.70 -3.21
C ASN A 56 16.55 -5.37 -3.00
N PRO A 57 17.70 -5.18 -3.67
CA PRO A 57 18.57 -4.01 -3.45
C PRO A 57 17.98 -2.69 -3.95
N GLY A 58 16.95 -2.74 -4.81
CA GLY A 58 16.17 -1.58 -5.23
C GLY A 58 15.23 -1.07 -4.13
N VAL A 59 14.93 -1.89 -3.12
CA VAL A 59 14.02 -1.56 -2.01
C VAL A 59 14.78 -1.37 -0.72
N THR A 60 15.60 -2.35 -0.31
CA THR A 60 16.27 -2.33 1.00
C THR A 60 17.76 -2.58 0.86
N ARG A 61 18.55 -1.69 1.47
CA ARG A 61 20.01 -1.69 1.38
C ARG A 61 20.68 -1.96 2.72
N ASN A 62 20.02 -1.60 3.82
CA ASN A 62 20.56 -1.73 5.17
C ASN A 62 19.95 -2.96 5.88
N TYR A 63 20.80 -3.77 6.51
CA TYR A 63 20.39 -4.95 7.28
C TYR A 63 21.16 -4.99 8.61
N PRO A 64 20.59 -5.54 9.69
CA PRO A 64 19.22 -6.06 9.79
C PRO A 64 18.18 -4.93 9.75
N HIS A 65 16.98 -5.22 9.25
CA HIS A 65 15.87 -4.24 9.25
C HIS A 65 14.52 -4.91 9.53
N THR A 66 13.52 -4.09 9.86
CA THR A 66 12.12 -4.50 10.04
C THR A 66 11.32 -4.01 8.82
N PRO A 67 10.72 -4.89 8.01
CA PRO A 67 9.87 -4.48 6.88
C PRO A 67 8.51 -3.91 7.34
N GLY A 68 7.63 -3.60 6.38
CA GLY A 68 6.28 -3.09 6.62
C GLY A 68 6.19 -1.61 6.29
N ILE A 69 5.76 -1.29 5.07
CA ILE A 69 5.63 0.10 4.60
C ILE A 69 4.38 0.82 5.13
N ASP A 70 3.55 0.10 5.88
CA ASP A 70 2.29 0.56 6.45
C ASP A 70 2.21 0.26 7.94
N ALA A 71 1.73 1.21 8.72
CA ALA A 71 1.39 1.01 10.11
C ALA A 71 0.21 1.90 10.52
N SER A 72 -0.63 1.37 11.39
CA SER A 72 -1.66 2.12 12.08
C SER A 72 -1.68 1.72 13.55
N GLY A 73 -1.86 2.69 14.42
CA GLY A 73 -1.76 2.45 15.84
C GLY A 73 -1.92 3.72 16.65
N GLU A 74 -1.25 3.75 17.79
CA GLU A 74 -1.37 4.84 18.75
C GLU A 74 0.01 5.40 19.08
N VAL A 75 0.11 6.72 19.24
CA VAL A 75 1.32 7.37 19.72
C VAL A 75 1.61 6.91 21.14
N ALA A 76 2.81 6.36 21.35
CA ALA A 76 3.29 5.94 22.66
C ALA A 76 4.16 7.02 23.33
N GLU A 77 4.91 7.79 22.54
CA GLU A 77 5.73 8.91 23.00
C GLU A 77 5.94 9.88 21.84
N SER A 78 5.95 11.20 22.12
CA SER A 78 6.34 12.19 21.11
C SER A 78 7.06 13.39 21.70
N SER A 79 8.04 13.90 20.96
CA SER A 79 8.69 15.21 21.19
C SER A 79 8.15 16.32 20.28
N ASP A 80 7.24 16.02 19.34
CA ASP A 80 6.61 16.98 18.45
C ASP A 80 5.22 17.36 18.96
N SER A 81 4.95 18.66 19.09
CA SER A 81 3.69 19.18 19.66
C SER A 81 2.42 18.84 18.87
N ARG A 82 2.54 18.38 17.61
CA ARG A 82 1.40 17.95 16.78
C ARG A 82 0.79 16.64 17.24
N PHE A 83 1.52 15.84 18.02
CA PHE A 83 1.10 14.51 18.46
C PHE A 83 1.31 14.33 19.96
N LYS A 84 0.37 13.66 20.63
CA LYS A 84 0.45 13.32 22.05
C LYS A 84 0.19 11.83 22.25
N GLU A 85 0.66 11.31 23.38
CA GLU A 85 0.40 9.93 23.79
C GLU A 85 -1.10 9.60 23.73
N GLY A 86 -1.43 8.46 23.12
CA GLY A 86 -2.80 7.99 22.91
C GLY A 86 -3.46 8.45 21.61
N ASP A 87 -2.89 9.39 20.87
CA ASP A 87 -3.43 9.77 19.56
C ASP A 87 -3.38 8.59 18.58
N SER A 88 -4.49 8.34 17.88
CA SER A 88 -4.55 7.33 16.83
C SER A 88 -3.97 7.88 15.53
N VAL A 89 -3.05 7.13 14.92
CA VAL A 89 -2.24 7.61 13.79
C VAL A 89 -2.02 6.53 12.73
N ILE A 90 -1.69 7.00 11.53
CA ILE A 90 -1.27 6.23 10.37
C ILE A 90 0.16 6.66 10.01
N VAL A 91 1.00 5.70 9.62
CA VAL A 91 2.32 5.94 9.04
C VAL A 91 2.46 5.06 7.80
N THR A 92 2.57 5.67 6.63
CA THR A 92 2.62 4.96 5.33
C THR A 92 3.61 5.62 4.38
N GLY A 93 4.43 4.84 3.70
CA GLY A 93 5.33 5.33 2.65
C GLY A 93 6.66 5.88 3.15
N TYR A 94 7.15 6.96 2.53
CA TYR A 94 8.52 7.48 2.73
C TYR A 94 9.58 6.37 2.63
N ASP A 95 10.46 6.23 3.63
CA ASP A 95 11.46 5.15 3.74
C ASP A 95 11.06 4.07 4.77
N LEU A 96 9.82 4.13 5.31
CA LEU A 96 9.29 3.14 6.24
C LEU A 96 9.30 1.73 5.63
N GLY A 97 9.79 0.73 6.37
CA GLY A 97 9.84 -0.66 5.92
C GLY A 97 10.85 -0.93 4.80
N MET A 98 11.61 0.10 4.40
CA MET A 98 12.75 0.01 3.48
C MET A 98 14.04 0.08 4.30
N ASN A 99 14.67 1.26 4.40
CA ASN A 99 15.90 1.44 5.17
C ASN A 99 15.63 1.95 6.59
N THR A 100 14.37 2.30 6.90
CA THR A 100 13.87 2.64 8.23
C THR A 100 12.95 1.52 8.73
N SER A 101 13.06 1.14 10.01
CA SER A 101 12.23 0.07 10.60
C SER A 101 10.73 0.34 10.43
N GLY A 102 10.02 -0.63 9.86
CA GLY A 102 8.63 -0.54 9.45
C GLY A 102 7.60 -1.14 10.41
N GLY A 103 6.37 -1.23 9.90
CA GLY A 103 5.16 -1.67 10.62
C GLY A 103 5.07 -3.15 10.95
N PHE A 104 6.03 -4.00 10.55
CA PHE A 104 6.10 -5.39 11.01
C PHE A 104 6.79 -5.54 12.37
N GLY A 105 6.79 -4.48 13.18
CA GLY A 105 7.11 -4.49 14.60
C GLY A 105 5.93 -4.00 15.43
N GLN A 106 5.85 -4.43 16.69
CA GLN A 106 4.84 -3.90 17.63
C GLN A 106 5.06 -2.42 17.98
N TYR A 107 6.27 -1.90 17.73
CA TYR A 107 6.63 -0.49 17.84
C TYR A 107 7.47 -0.06 16.64
N LEU A 108 7.32 1.20 16.25
CA LEU A 108 8.19 1.90 15.30
C LEU A 108 8.46 3.32 15.80
N ARG A 109 9.56 3.92 15.36
CA ARG A 109 9.90 5.32 15.60
C ARG A 109 10.19 6.00 14.27
N VAL A 110 9.57 7.15 14.03
CA VAL A 110 9.64 7.86 12.75
C VAL A 110 9.66 9.37 12.95
N PRO A 111 10.09 10.13 11.91
CA PRO A 111 9.90 11.56 11.86
C PRO A 111 8.43 11.97 11.99
N ALA A 112 8.14 13.06 12.71
CA ALA A 112 6.76 13.54 12.88
C ALA A 112 6.04 13.85 11.55
N ASP A 113 6.77 14.27 10.51
CA ASP A 113 6.22 14.57 9.18
C ASP A 113 5.72 13.34 8.40
N TRP A 114 6.04 12.13 8.88
CA TRP A 114 5.53 10.89 8.29
C TRP A 114 4.20 10.45 8.89
N VAL A 115 3.84 11.04 10.03
CA VAL A 115 2.69 10.63 10.82
C VAL A 115 1.47 11.43 10.37
N VAL A 116 0.38 10.73 10.13
CA VAL A 116 -0.92 11.33 9.77
C VAL A 116 -1.93 10.97 10.87
N PRO A 117 -2.69 11.94 11.42
CA PRO A 117 -3.79 11.63 12.32
C PRO A 117 -4.79 10.69 11.66
N LEU A 118 -5.30 9.71 12.41
CA LEU A 118 -6.35 8.83 11.91
C LEU A 118 -7.60 9.67 11.54
N PRO A 119 -8.15 9.56 10.31
CA PRO A 119 -9.32 10.32 9.91
C PRO A 119 -10.54 10.03 10.81
N GLU A 120 -11.36 11.05 11.03
CA GLU A 120 -12.61 10.89 11.78
C GLU A 120 -13.51 9.82 11.13
N GLY A 121 -14.08 8.93 11.96
CA GLY A 121 -14.93 7.84 11.50
C GLY A 121 -14.20 6.61 10.97
N MET A 122 -12.86 6.64 10.87
CA MET A 122 -12.04 5.49 10.50
C MET A 122 -11.44 4.84 11.75
N THR A 123 -11.50 3.51 11.84
CA THR A 123 -10.79 2.74 12.86
C THR A 123 -9.34 2.49 12.46
N VAL A 124 -8.46 2.26 13.44
CA VAL A 124 -7.07 1.84 13.17
C VAL A 124 -6.99 0.59 12.29
N LYS A 125 -7.96 -0.33 12.41
CA LYS A 125 -8.00 -1.54 11.58
C LYS A 125 -8.35 -1.21 10.12
N GLU A 126 -9.34 -0.35 9.89
CA GLU A 126 -9.74 0.07 8.54
C GLU A 126 -8.61 0.81 7.82
N ALA A 127 -7.84 1.63 8.54
CA ALA A 127 -6.66 2.27 7.99
C ALA A 127 -5.66 1.25 7.41
N ALA A 128 -5.41 0.13 8.10
CA ALA A 128 -4.56 -0.94 7.59
C ALA A 128 -5.23 -1.81 6.51
N ILE A 129 -6.57 -1.91 6.47
CA ILE A 129 -7.28 -2.59 5.38
C ILE A 129 -7.02 -1.86 4.05
N TYR A 130 -7.05 -0.53 4.06
CA TYR A 130 -6.68 0.26 2.89
C TYR A 130 -5.16 0.23 2.67
N GLY A 131 -4.37 0.63 3.67
CA GLY A 131 -2.91 0.71 3.58
C GLY A 131 -2.44 1.55 2.38
N VAL A 132 -1.19 1.33 1.96
CA VAL A 132 -0.63 1.97 0.75
C VAL A 132 -1.41 1.59 -0.51
N ALA A 133 -1.95 0.37 -0.59
CA ALA A 133 -2.71 -0.08 -1.76
C ALA A 133 -3.98 0.77 -1.99
N GLY A 134 -4.79 0.94 -0.96
CA GLY A 134 -6.01 1.75 -1.00
C GLY A 134 -5.72 3.24 -1.10
N PHE A 135 -4.66 3.73 -0.44
CA PHE A 135 -4.19 5.11 -0.61
C PHE A 135 -3.79 5.40 -2.06
N THR A 136 -3.06 4.48 -2.69
CA THR A 136 -2.67 4.58 -4.11
C THR A 136 -3.89 4.55 -5.03
N ALA A 137 -4.87 3.67 -4.76
CA ALA A 137 -6.12 3.62 -5.51
C ALA A 137 -6.87 4.97 -5.44
N ALA A 138 -7.00 5.55 -4.24
CA ALA A 138 -7.65 6.84 -4.05
C ALA A 138 -6.92 7.98 -4.76
N LEU A 139 -5.59 8.02 -4.72
CA LEU A 139 -4.78 9.00 -5.46
C LEU A 139 -4.97 8.87 -6.99
N SER A 140 -5.05 7.64 -7.51
CA SER A 140 -5.32 7.41 -8.94
C SER A 140 -6.69 7.93 -9.36
N VAL A 141 -7.72 7.69 -8.55
CA VAL A 141 -9.09 8.18 -8.82
C VAL A 141 -9.17 9.70 -8.70
N ASP A 142 -8.55 10.29 -7.67
CA ASP A 142 -8.44 11.75 -7.52
C ASP A 142 -7.71 12.39 -8.72
N ALA A 143 -6.66 11.76 -9.22
CA ALA A 143 -5.96 12.20 -10.42
C ALA A 143 -6.86 12.18 -11.66
N LEU A 144 -7.65 11.11 -11.87
CA LEU A 144 -8.63 11.05 -12.97
C LEU A 144 -9.64 12.19 -12.88
N GLN A 145 -10.21 12.43 -11.71
CA GLN A 145 -11.18 13.50 -11.47
C GLN A 145 -10.59 14.90 -11.71
N LYS A 146 -9.38 15.16 -11.21
CA LYS A 146 -8.67 16.43 -11.42
C LYS A 146 -8.37 16.71 -12.89
N HIS A 147 -8.22 15.67 -13.70
CA HIS A 147 -8.03 15.78 -15.15
C HIS A 147 -9.37 15.74 -15.93
N GLY A 148 -10.50 15.84 -15.23
CA GLY A 148 -11.81 16.02 -15.85
C GLY A 148 -12.49 14.74 -16.31
N VAL A 149 -12.03 13.56 -15.86
CA VAL A 149 -12.70 12.29 -16.16
C VAL A 149 -13.88 12.09 -15.20
N ASN A 150 -15.10 12.18 -15.71
CA ASN A 150 -16.35 12.05 -14.95
C ASN A 150 -17.03 10.70 -15.25
N PRO A 151 -17.95 10.25 -14.38
CA PRO A 151 -18.68 8.98 -14.58
C PRO A 151 -19.40 8.82 -15.91
N LYS A 152 -19.81 9.93 -16.53
CA LYS A 152 -20.55 9.96 -17.80
C LYS A 152 -19.66 9.93 -19.05
N ASP A 153 -18.35 10.07 -18.90
CA ASP A 153 -17.43 10.26 -20.02
C ASP A 153 -17.05 8.92 -20.69
N GLY A 154 -17.39 7.79 -20.06
CA GLY A 154 -17.22 6.45 -20.60
C GLY A 154 -16.72 5.45 -19.55
N GLU A 155 -16.29 4.28 -20.03
CA GLU A 155 -15.79 3.20 -19.20
C GLU A 155 -14.39 3.48 -18.67
N ILE A 156 -14.13 3.11 -17.41
CA ILE A 156 -12.80 3.15 -16.80
C ILE A 156 -12.26 1.73 -16.71
N VAL A 157 -11.09 1.50 -17.29
CA VAL A 157 -10.42 0.20 -17.19
C VAL A 157 -9.51 0.16 -15.95
N VAL A 158 -9.59 -0.92 -15.18
CA VAL A 158 -8.69 -1.19 -14.06
C VAL A 158 -7.88 -2.45 -14.39
N THR A 159 -6.57 -2.32 -14.52
CA THR A 159 -5.69 -3.46 -14.77
C THR A 159 -5.28 -4.11 -13.45
N GLY A 160 -4.90 -5.40 -13.47
CA GLY A 160 -4.49 -6.09 -12.25
C GLY A 160 -5.57 -6.10 -11.16
N SER A 161 -6.85 -6.17 -11.56
CA SER A 161 -8.01 -5.86 -10.70
C SER A 161 -8.16 -6.74 -9.45
N THR A 162 -7.51 -7.90 -9.40
CA THR A 162 -7.51 -8.79 -8.22
C THR A 162 -6.38 -8.51 -7.23
N GLY A 163 -5.52 -7.54 -7.53
CA GLY A 163 -4.45 -7.07 -6.64
C GLY A 163 -4.94 -6.03 -5.63
N GLY A 164 -4.06 -5.61 -4.72
CA GLY A 164 -4.40 -4.65 -3.66
C GLY A 164 -4.91 -3.32 -4.21
N VAL A 165 -4.14 -2.65 -5.08
CA VAL A 165 -4.55 -1.35 -5.68
C VAL A 165 -5.77 -1.54 -6.60
N GLY A 166 -5.75 -2.55 -7.45
CA GLY A 166 -6.81 -2.81 -8.43
C GLY A 166 -8.17 -3.05 -7.79
N SER A 167 -8.23 -3.92 -6.77
CA SER A 167 -9.50 -4.24 -6.10
C SER A 167 -10.13 -3.03 -5.40
N VAL A 168 -9.32 -2.23 -4.70
CA VAL A 168 -9.81 -0.99 -4.08
C VAL A 168 -10.23 0.03 -5.14
N SER A 169 -9.51 0.11 -6.26
CA SER A 169 -9.87 1.00 -7.38
C SER A 169 -11.21 0.63 -8.00
N VAL A 170 -11.49 -0.66 -8.22
CA VAL A 170 -12.79 -1.15 -8.70
C VAL A 170 -13.90 -0.72 -7.76
N ALA A 171 -13.76 -1.01 -6.46
CA ALA A 171 -14.76 -0.67 -5.46
C ALA A 171 -15.00 0.84 -5.34
N LEU A 172 -13.92 1.63 -5.33
CA LEU A 172 -14.00 3.08 -5.20
C LEU A 172 -14.64 3.74 -6.42
N LEU A 173 -14.21 3.38 -7.64
CA LEU A 173 -14.77 3.90 -8.87
C LEU A 173 -16.26 3.54 -9.02
N SER A 174 -16.61 2.28 -8.73
CA SER A 174 -18.00 1.82 -8.76
C SER A 174 -18.88 2.59 -7.77
N HIS A 175 -18.39 2.78 -6.53
CA HIS A 175 -19.10 3.57 -5.52
C HIS A 175 -19.30 5.03 -5.94
N LEU A 176 -18.34 5.61 -6.68
CA LEU A 176 -18.43 6.97 -7.22
C LEU A 176 -19.26 7.07 -8.51
N GLY A 177 -19.85 5.96 -8.98
CA GLY A 177 -20.78 5.90 -10.11
C GLY A 177 -20.14 5.70 -11.48
N TYR A 178 -18.84 5.41 -11.56
CA TYR A 178 -18.17 5.10 -12.83
C TYR A 178 -18.55 3.68 -13.31
N THR A 179 -18.66 3.51 -14.62
CA THR A 179 -18.71 2.17 -15.24
C THR A 179 -17.30 1.58 -15.27
N VAL A 180 -17.06 0.53 -14.50
CA VAL A 180 -15.73 -0.06 -14.35
C VAL A 180 -15.59 -1.34 -15.14
N VAL A 181 -14.54 -1.41 -15.97
CA VAL A 181 -14.12 -2.64 -16.64
C VAL A 181 -12.87 -3.20 -15.96
N ALA A 182 -13.03 -4.34 -15.29
CA ALA A 182 -11.98 -4.97 -14.51
C ALA A 182 -11.20 -5.97 -15.38
N SER A 183 -9.91 -5.71 -15.61
CA SER A 183 -9.03 -6.66 -16.29
C SER A 183 -8.29 -7.54 -15.28
N THR A 184 -8.40 -8.85 -15.46
CA THR A 184 -7.72 -9.86 -14.63
C THR A 184 -7.31 -11.06 -15.47
N GLY A 185 -6.26 -11.76 -15.05
CA GLY A 185 -5.94 -13.08 -15.59
C GLY A 185 -6.38 -14.25 -14.74
N LYS A 186 -7.12 -14.01 -13.65
CA LYS A 186 -7.70 -15.04 -12.78
C LYS A 186 -9.18 -15.18 -13.12
N LYS A 187 -9.53 -16.25 -13.83
CA LYS A 187 -10.92 -16.48 -14.30
C LYS A 187 -11.86 -16.84 -13.15
N GLU A 188 -11.30 -17.37 -12.08
CA GLU A 188 -11.98 -17.78 -10.86
C GLU A 188 -12.41 -16.58 -9.97
N GLU A 189 -11.89 -15.37 -10.23
CA GLU A 189 -12.17 -14.17 -9.41
C GLU A 189 -13.32 -13.30 -9.97
N ILE A 190 -14.12 -13.81 -10.91
CA ILE A 190 -15.20 -13.06 -11.54
C ILE A 190 -16.26 -12.63 -10.53
N GLU A 191 -16.64 -13.52 -9.61
CA GLU A 191 -17.64 -13.21 -8.58
C GLU A 191 -17.12 -12.18 -7.58
N PHE A 192 -15.84 -12.24 -7.23
CA PHE A 192 -15.18 -11.26 -6.38
C PHE A 192 -15.22 -9.87 -7.02
N LEU A 193 -14.80 -9.74 -8.29
CA LEU A 193 -14.78 -8.46 -9.00
C LEU A 193 -16.18 -7.90 -9.24
N SER A 194 -17.14 -8.76 -9.57
CA SER A 194 -18.56 -8.38 -9.66
C SER A 194 -19.07 -7.87 -8.31
N GLY A 195 -18.71 -8.53 -7.21
CA GLY A 195 -19.07 -8.13 -5.85
C GLY A 195 -18.47 -6.79 -5.41
N LEU A 196 -17.33 -6.39 -5.98
CA LEU A 196 -16.74 -5.07 -5.81
C LEU A 196 -17.41 -3.99 -6.69
N GLY A 197 -18.24 -4.39 -7.66
CA GLY A 197 -18.99 -3.49 -8.53
C GLY A 197 -18.39 -3.26 -9.92
N ALA A 198 -17.54 -4.19 -10.41
CA ALA A 198 -17.15 -4.19 -11.83
C ALA A 198 -18.39 -4.41 -12.72
N SER A 199 -18.53 -3.59 -13.77
CA SER A 199 -19.62 -3.69 -14.75
C SER A 199 -19.33 -4.69 -15.86
N GLU A 200 -18.05 -4.83 -16.22
CA GLU A 200 -17.54 -5.82 -17.17
C GLU A 200 -16.22 -6.39 -16.61
N ILE A 201 -15.95 -7.66 -16.88
CA ILE A 201 -14.69 -8.31 -16.49
C ILE A 201 -14.07 -8.92 -17.76
N ILE A 202 -12.86 -8.49 -18.07
CA ILE A 202 -12.13 -8.86 -19.29
C ILE A 202 -10.83 -9.60 -18.96
N SER A 203 -10.34 -10.36 -19.94
CA SER A 203 -9.05 -11.05 -19.82
C SER A 203 -7.89 -10.04 -19.83
N ARG A 204 -6.75 -10.39 -19.24
CA ARG A 204 -5.53 -9.53 -19.31
C ARG A 204 -5.03 -9.33 -20.75
N GLU A 205 -5.34 -10.27 -21.63
CA GLU A 205 -4.96 -10.31 -23.03
C GLU A 205 -5.71 -9.26 -23.85
N GLU A 206 -6.88 -8.83 -23.39
CA GLU A 206 -7.68 -7.80 -24.08
C GLU A 206 -7.14 -6.39 -23.88
N VAL A 207 -6.31 -6.19 -22.85
CA VAL A 207 -5.63 -4.91 -22.57
C VAL A 207 -4.14 -4.95 -22.90
N ASN A 208 -3.64 -6.06 -23.41
CA ASN A 208 -2.24 -6.18 -23.84
C ASN A 208 -2.15 -5.95 -25.35
N ASP A 209 -1.54 -4.84 -25.77
CA ASP A 209 -1.32 -4.56 -27.19
C ASP A 209 0.09 -4.95 -27.64
N GLU A 210 0.16 -5.92 -28.55
CA GLU A 210 1.41 -6.34 -29.20
C GLU A 210 1.49 -5.86 -30.66
N SER A 211 0.51 -5.06 -31.11
CA SER A 211 0.37 -4.67 -32.52
C SER A 211 1.39 -3.62 -32.97
N ASN A 212 2.09 -2.96 -32.03
CA ASN A 212 2.99 -1.82 -32.28
C ASN A 212 2.33 -0.65 -33.02
N LYS A 213 1.00 -0.56 -33.00
CA LYS A 213 0.28 0.55 -33.63
C LYS A 213 0.33 1.77 -32.71
N PRO A 214 0.60 2.97 -33.24
CA PRO A 214 0.61 4.18 -32.42
C PRO A 214 -0.79 4.59 -31.94
N LEU A 215 -1.85 4.14 -32.62
CA LEU A 215 -3.24 4.44 -32.28
C LEU A 215 -4.13 3.20 -32.51
N LEU A 216 -4.95 2.91 -31.51
CA LEU A 216 -6.03 1.92 -31.57
C LEU A 216 -7.38 2.64 -31.56
N ARG A 217 -8.46 1.85 -31.65
CA ARG A 217 -9.81 2.38 -31.47
C ARG A 217 -10.01 2.84 -30.02
N GLU A 218 -10.57 4.02 -29.85
CA GLU A 218 -10.94 4.57 -28.54
C GLU A 218 -11.96 3.66 -27.83
N ARG A 219 -11.73 3.39 -26.53
CA ARG A 219 -12.64 2.61 -25.67
C ARG A 219 -12.78 3.22 -24.28
N TRP A 220 -11.66 3.56 -23.64
CA TRP A 220 -11.62 3.97 -22.24
C TRP A 220 -11.64 5.49 -22.08
N ALA A 221 -12.46 5.99 -21.16
CA ALA A 221 -12.43 7.39 -20.73
C ALA A 221 -11.26 7.67 -19.77
N GLY A 222 -10.72 6.62 -19.15
CA GLY A 222 -9.56 6.67 -18.27
C GLY A 222 -9.15 5.27 -17.83
N ALA A 223 -8.01 5.17 -17.14
CA ALA A 223 -7.50 3.92 -16.63
C ALA A 223 -6.86 4.08 -15.25
N VAL A 224 -7.01 3.07 -14.40
CA VAL A 224 -6.11 2.84 -13.26
C VAL A 224 -5.24 1.64 -13.61
N ASP A 225 -4.00 1.91 -14.01
CA ASP A 225 -3.06 0.87 -14.40
C ASP A 225 -2.14 0.49 -13.23
N THR A 226 -2.21 -0.77 -12.81
CA THR A 226 -1.36 -1.33 -11.75
C THR A 226 -0.35 -2.34 -12.28
N VAL A 227 -0.21 -2.47 -13.61
CA VAL A 227 0.61 -3.49 -14.27
C VAL A 227 1.76 -2.85 -15.05
N GLY A 228 1.47 -1.83 -15.86
CA GLY A 228 2.45 -1.20 -16.74
C GLY A 228 2.93 -2.11 -17.88
N GLY A 229 4.04 -1.73 -18.52
CA GLY A 229 4.64 -2.48 -19.61
C GLY A 229 3.88 -2.31 -20.93
N THR A 230 3.51 -3.41 -21.57
CA THR A 230 2.71 -3.45 -22.82
C THR A 230 1.19 -3.45 -22.54
N THR A 231 0.80 -3.26 -21.29
CA THR A 231 -0.59 -3.15 -20.88
C THR A 231 -1.07 -1.71 -21.10
N LEU A 232 -2.19 -1.56 -21.83
CA LEU A 232 -2.80 -0.31 -22.33
C LEU A 232 -2.07 0.40 -23.48
#